data_AF-A0A8C2BV46-F1
#
_entry.id   AF-A0A8C2BV46-F1
#
_cell.length_a   1.000
_cell.length_b   1.000
_cell.length_c   1.000
_cell.angle_alpha   90.00
_cell.angle_beta   90.00
_cell.angle_gamma   90.00
#
_symmetry.space_group_name_H-M   'P 1'
#
loop_
_entity.id
_entity.type
_entity.pdbx_description
1 polymer ?
#
loop_
_entity_poly.entity_id
_entity_poly.type
_entity_poly.pdbx_seq_one_letter_code
_entity_poly.pdbx_strand_id
1 'polypeptide(L)'
;MHMLFLVPANFLPYGYGDIVNPSSDDGSSEAIFLQQPFKYFGRTYNQIYVNNNGHLTFTQPLSAYVPYLNAGIDIIAPLWTDLNNFNGGTISYREDTSSAVLAQVTQAVNQYFPNVPFTATSAFVATWDSVPYITGGGVRSNL
;
A
#
# COMPACT_ATOMS: atom_id res chain seq x y z
N MET A 1 -12.61 8.14 10.42
CA MET A 1 -11.76 8.32 9.22
C MET A 1 -12.39 7.49 8.11
N HIS A 2 -13.21 8.13 7.26
CA HIS A 2 -13.84 7.47 6.12
C HIS A 2 -12.81 7.45 5.00
N MET A 3 -12.18 6.30 4.79
CA MET A 3 -11.37 6.05 3.61
C MET A 3 -12.09 4.93 2.90
N LEU A 4 -12.79 5.23 1.79
CA LEU A 4 -13.05 4.37 0.63
C LEU A 4 -14.09 5.05 -0.28
N PHE A 5 -13.98 4.79 -1.59
CA PHE A 5 -14.85 5.23 -2.71
C PHE A 5 -14.56 6.57 -3.40
N LEU A 6 -13.29 6.91 -3.61
CA LEU A 6 -12.93 8.02 -4.52
C LEU A 6 -12.21 7.53 -5.79
N VAL A 7 -11.88 6.26 -5.95
CA VAL A 7 -11.25 5.80 -7.21
C VAL A 7 -11.96 4.58 -7.77
N PRO A 8 -12.07 4.45 -9.11
CA PRO A 8 -12.64 3.27 -9.75
C PRO A 8 -11.95 1.98 -9.28
N ALA A 9 -12.67 0.87 -9.37
CA ALA A 9 -12.03 -0.45 -9.32
C ALA A 9 -10.95 -0.53 -10.41
N ASN A 10 -9.79 -1.12 -10.09
CA ASN A 10 -8.62 -1.20 -10.97
C ASN A 10 -8.06 0.17 -11.39
N PHE A 11 -8.04 1.14 -10.47
CA PHE A 11 -7.52 2.49 -10.73
C PHE A 11 -6.12 2.46 -11.37
N LEU A 12 -5.19 1.66 -10.85
CA LEU A 12 -3.88 1.45 -11.47
C LEU A 12 -3.71 -0.04 -11.81
N PRO A 13 -3.02 -0.37 -12.91
CA PRO A 13 -2.62 -1.75 -13.19
C PRO A 13 -1.66 -2.24 -12.09
N TYR A 14 -1.68 -3.55 -11.82
CA TYR A 14 -0.82 -4.20 -10.82
C TYR A 14 -0.41 -5.61 -11.30
N GLY A 15 0.63 -6.16 -10.68
CA GLY A 15 1.10 -7.53 -10.89
C GLY A 15 2.22 -7.67 -11.93
N TYR A 16 2.13 -7.04 -13.10
CA TYR A 16 3.18 -7.15 -14.12
C TYR A 16 4.39 -6.25 -13.80
N GLY A 17 5.53 -6.86 -13.46
CA GLY A 17 6.77 -6.14 -13.15
C GLY A 17 6.85 -5.57 -11.73
N ASP A 18 5.82 -5.76 -10.90
CA ASP A 18 5.87 -5.42 -9.48
C ASP A 18 6.81 -6.38 -8.72
N ILE A 19 7.42 -5.89 -7.64
CA ILE A 19 8.22 -6.69 -6.73
C ILE A 19 7.28 -7.40 -5.75
N VAL A 20 7.43 -8.71 -5.61
CA VAL A 20 6.59 -9.54 -4.72
C VAL A 20 7.21 -9.60 -3.33
N ASN A 21 6.38 -9.39 -2.31
CA ASN A 21 6.78 -9.50 -0.91
C ASN A 21 7.02 -10.98 -0.52
N PRO A 22 7.92 -11.27 0.44
CA PRO A 22 8.10 -12.63 0.91
C PRO A 22 6.81 -13.19 1.54
N SER A 23 6.60 -14.50 1.36
CA SER A 23 5.56 -15.23 2.09
C SER A 23 5.94 -15.35 3.56
N SER A 24 5.10 -14.78 4.42
CA SER A 24 5.31 -14.69 5.87
C SER A 24 4.00 -14.25 6.52
N ASP A 25 3.71 -14.73 7.72
CA ASP A 25 2.46 -14.44 8.45
C ASP A 25 2.41 -12.95 8.84
N ASP A 26 3.09 -12.59 9.95
CA ASP A 26 3.26 -11.20 10.39
C ASP A 26 4.49 -10.53 9.78
N GLY A 27 4.71 -10.80 8.49
CA GLY A 27 5.89 -10.40 7.74
C GLY A 27 5.81 -9.03 7.09
N SER A 28 6.92 -8.62 6.49
CA SER A 28 7.07 -7.36 5.79
C SER A 28 8.11 -7.49 4.68
N SER A 29 8.13 -6.51 3.78
CA SER A 29 9.27 -6.28 2.90
C SER A 29 10.53 -5.94 3.70
N GLU A 30 11.69 -6.09 3.05
CA GLU A 30 12.89 -5.33 3.40
C GLU A 30 12.66 -3.82 3.23
N ALA A 31 13.63 -3.00 3.66
CA ALA A 31 13.56 -1.55 3.43
C ALA A 31 13.55 -1.22 1.94
N ILE A 32 12.51 -0.53 1.48
CA ILE A 32 12.39 -0.07 0.08
C ILE A 32 12.80 1.39 0.05
N PHE A 33 13.97 1.69 -0.50
CA PHE A 33 14.43 3.07 -0.68
C PHE A 33 13.69 3.74 -1.84
N LEU A 34 13.04 4.85 -1.53
CA LEU A 34 12.25 5.62 -2.48
C LEU A 34 13.16 6.49 -3.35
N GLN A 35 12.90 6.53 -4.65
CA GLN A 35 13.57 7.45 -5.57
C GLN A 35 13.17 8.89 -5.29
N GLN A 36 11.92 9.11 -4.86
CA GLN A 36 11.42 10.41 -4.43
C GLN A 36 10.96 10.35 -2.97
N PRO A 37 11.48 11.23 -2.08
CA PRO A 37 11.08 11.22 -0.67
C PRO A 37 9.57 11.46 -0.49
N PHE A 38 8.93 10.64 0.35
CA PHE A 38 7.52 10.76 0.69
C PHE A 38 7.32 11.68 1.89
N LYS A 39 6.34 12.59 1.82
CA LYS A 39 6.00 13.49 2.92
C LYS A 39 4.74 13.04 3.63
N TYR A 40 4.83 12.83 4.93
CA TYR A 40 3.71 12.39 5.77
C TYR A 40 3.70 13.17 7.09
N PHE A 41 2.57 13.84 7.39
CA PHE A 41 2.40 14.69 8.57
C PHE A 41 3.58 15.62 8.91
N GLY A 42 4.16 16.27 7.90
CA GLY A 42 5.28 17.21 8.06
C GLY A 42 6.67 16.56 8.16
N ARG A 43 6.75 15.22 8.11
CA ARG A 43 7.99 14.44 8.09
C ARG A 43 8.31 14.00 6.67
N THR A 44 9.59 13.84 6.37
CA THR A 44 10.09 13.35 5.09
C THR A 44 10.72 11.98 5.29
N TYR A 45 10.29 11.00 4.49
CA TYR A 45 10.75 9.62 4.51
C TYR A 45 11.38 9.24 3.19
N ASN A 46 12.56 8.62 3.25
CA ASN A 46 13.29 8.13 2.07
C ASN A 46 13.12 6.61 1.87
N GLN A 47 12.36 5.97 2.75
CA GLN A 47 12.12 4.53 2.70
C GLN A 47 10.70 4.21 3.12
N ILE A 48 10.23 3.05 2.68
CA ILE A 48 8.93 2.50 3.02
C ILE A 48 9.04 0.98 3.20
N TYR A 49 8.11 0.41 3.96
CA TYR A 49 7.96 -1.03 4.12
C TYR A 49 6.52 -1.41 3.78
N VAL A 50 6.37 -2.54 3.07
CA VAL A 50 5.06 -3.12 2.74
C VAL A 50 4.82 -4.29 3.67
N ASN A 51 3.86 -4.15 4.58
CA ASN A 51 3.54 -5.18 5.55
C ASN A 51 2.52 -6.18 4.99
N ASN A 52 2.65 -7.45 5.37
CA ASN A 52 1.73 -8.49 4.90
C ASN A 52 0.31 -8.30 5.42
N ASN A 53 0.17 -7.72 6.61
CA ASN A 53 -1.10 -7.38 7.24
C ASN A 53 -1.67 -6.04 6.78
N GLY A 54 -1.57 -5.66 5.51
CA GLY A 54 -2.39 -4.58 4.94
C GLY A 54 -2.01 -3.13 5.32
N HIS A 55 -0.75 -2.88 5.70
CA HIS A 55 -0.29 -1.54 6.07
C HIS A 55 1.12 -1.23 5.58
N LEU A 56 1.48 0.06 5.61
CA LEU A 56 2.78 0.61 5.25
C LEU A 56 3.38 1.32 6.47
N THR A 57 4.68 1.14 6.67
CA THR A 57 5.48 1.89 7.66
C THR A 57 6.67 2.55 6.98
N PHE A 58 7.32 3.51 7.65
CA PHE A 58 8.40 4.29 7.03
C PHE A 58 9.76 4.18 7.73
N THR A 59 9.80 3.66 8.96
CA THR A 59 11.03 3.64 9.77
C THR A 59 11.54 2.23 10.03
N GLN A 60 10.63 1.28 10.23
CA GLN A 60 10.95 -0.13 10.47
C GLN A 60 9.73 -1.02 10.15
N PRO A 61 9.92 -2.32 9.87
CA PRO A 61 8.83 -3.28 9.83
C PRO A 61 8.05 -3.31 11.14
N LEU A 62 6.76 -3.63 11.07
CA LEU A 62 5.92 -3.84 12.24
C LEU A 62 5.23 -5.20 12.17
N SER A 63 5.61 -6.13 13.04
CA SER A 63 4.98 -7.45 13.14
C SER A 63 3.72 -7.36 13.99
N ALA A 64 2.64 -6.81 13.42
CA ALA A 64 1.34 -6.68 14.07
C ALA A 64 0.18 -6.86 13.09
N TYR A 65 -0.78 -7.71 13.46
CA TYR A 65 -1.97 -8.03 12.68
C TYR A 65 -3.25 -7.34 13.19
N VAL A 66 -3.26 -6.88 14.45
CA VAL A 66 -4.37 -6.09 15.02
C VAL A 66 -4.01 -4.61 15.04
N PRO A 67 -4.86 -3.70 14.52
CA PRO A 67 -4.63 -2.27 14.61
C PRO A 67 -4.61 -1.76 16.05
N TYR A 68 -3.68 -0.85 16.36
CA TYR A 68 -3.62 -0.18 17.65
C TYR A 68 -3.14 1.27 17.49
N LEU A 69 -3.68 2.17 18.32
CA LEU A 69 -3.52 3.62 18.16
C LEU A 69 -2.09 4.14 18.41
N ASN A 70 -1.30 3.43 19.23
CA ASN A 70 -0.04 3.94 19.77
C ASN A 70 1.16 3.07 19.34
N ALA A 71 1.31 2.86 18.03
CA ALA A 71 2.45 2.12 17.48
C ALA A 71 3.81 2.80 17.67
N GLY A 72 3.84 4.09 18.03
CA GLY A 72 5.09 4.85 18.18
C GLY A 72 5.83 5.08 16.85
N ILE A 73 5.23 4.69 15.72
CA ILE A 73 5.75 4.85 14.37
C ILE A 73 4.64 5.38 13.45
N ASP A 74 5.04 5.99 12.35
CA ASP A 74 4.13 6.49 11.33
C ASP A 74 3.64 5.34 10.44
N ILE A 75 2.32 5.24 10.26
CA ILE A 75 1.66 4.12 9.55
C ILE A 75 0.61 4.67 8.58
N ILE A 76 0.53 4.07 7.39
CA ILE A 76 -0.63 4.15 6.48
C ILE A 76 -1.28 2.77 6.42
N ALA A 77 -2.51 2.64 6.93
CA ALA A 77 -3.15 1.36 7.20
C ALA A 77 -4.53 1.25 6.51
N PRO A 78 -4.57 1.04 5.18
CA PRO A 78 -5.84 0.94 4.45
C PRO A 78 -6.57 -0.39 4.67
N LEU A 79 -5.85 -1.46 5.00
CA LEU A 79 -6.40 -2.82 5.10
C LEU A 79 -6.04 -3.51 6.43
N TRP A 80 -5.39 -2.83 7.38
CA TRP A 80 -4.70 -3.46 8.52
C TRP A 80 -5.51 -4.54 9.25
N THR A 81 -5.18 -5.80 8.96
CA THR A 81 -5.88 -7.00 9.40
C THR A 81 -4.97 -8.21 9.31
N ASP A 82 -5.38 -9.29 9.96
CA ASP A 82 -4.67 -10.57 10.03
C ASP A 82 -4.74 -11.36 8.71
N LEU A 83 -3.75 -11.15 7.85
CA LEU A 83 -3.64 -11.71 6.50
C LEU A 83 -2.48 -12.69 6.42
N ASN A 84 -2.63 -13.75 5.63
CA ASN A 84 -1.58 -14.74 5.49
C ASN A 84 -1.39 -15.16 4.02
N ASN A 85 -0.28 -14.72 3.43
CA ASN A 85 0.07 -15.03 2.05
C ASN A 85 0.74 -16.40 1.85
N PHE A 86 0.90 -17.23 2.90
CA PHE A 86 1.13 -18.67 2.73
C PHE A 86 -0.14 -19.39 2.25
N ASN A 87 -1.31 -18.87 2.62
CA ASN A 87 -2.59 -19.47 2.27
C ASN A 87 -3.09 -19.05 0.88
N GLY A 88 -2.37 -18.16 0.17
CA GLY A 88 -2.67 -17.74 -1.19
C GLY A 88 -2.60 -16.22 -1.39
N GLY A 89 -2.93 -15.78 -2.61
CA GLY A 89 -2.84 -14.38 -3.01
C GLY A 89 -1.40 -13.90 -3.18
N THR A 90 -1.27 -12.63 -3.57
CA THR A 90 0.03 -11.99 -3.80
C THR A 90 0.06 -10.62 -3.15
N ILE A 91 1.18 -10.32 -2.51
CA ILE A 91 1.47 -8.96 -2.02
C ILE A 91 2.59 -8.43 -2.88
N SER A 92 2.36 -7.32 -3.57
CA SER A 92 3.33 -6.75 -4.49
C SER A 92 3.38 -5.23 -4.40
N TYR A 93 4.49 -4.66 -4.84
CA TYR A 93 4.66 -3.22 -4.87
C TYR A 93 5.54 -2.74 -6.02
N ARG A 94 5.39 -1.46 -6.36
CA ARG A 94 6.31 -0.71 -7.22
C ARG A 94 6.33 0.76 -6.88
N GLU A 95 7.42 1.43 -7.25
CA GLU A 95 7.45 2.88 -7.42
C GLU A 95 7.36 3.19 -8.92
N ASP A 96 6.40 4.02 -9.31
CA ASP A 96 6.08 4.35 -10.68
C ASP A 96 6.29 5.85 -10.95
N THR A 97 7.02 6.16 -12.01
CA THR A 97 7.29 7.52 -12.49
C THR A 97 6.82 7.73 -13.92
N SER A 98 6.05 6.78 -14.48
CA SER A 98 5.53 6.88 -15.84
C SER A 98 4.51 8.01 -15.96
N SER A 99 4.57 8.76 -17.06
CA SER A 99 3.68 9.90 -17.30
C SER A 99 2.21 9.52 -17.27
N ALA A 100 1.86 8.31 -17.75
CA ALA A 100 0.49 7.80 -17.74
C ALA A 100 -0.05 7.65 -16.31
N VAL A 101 0.69 6.98 -15.41
CA VAL A 101 0.28 6.79 -14.02
C VAL A 101 0.24 8.12 -13.28
N LEU A 102 1.25 8.97 -13.45
CA LEU A 102 1.31 10.27 -12.77
C LEU A 102 0.19 11.22 -13.21
N ALA A 103 -0.19 11.22 -14.49
CA ALA A 103 -1.32 11.99 -14.99
C ALA A 103 -2.63 11.51 -14.35
N GLN A 104 -2.83 10.19 -14.26
CA GLN A 104 -4.03 9.61 -13.68
C GLN A 104 -4.15 9.88 -12.17
N VAL A 105 -3.06 9.73 -11.41
CA VAL A 105 -3.01 10.07 -9.97
C VAL A 105 -3.27 11.57 -9.77
N THR A 106 -2.63 12.42 -10.59
CA THR A 106 -2.82 13.88 -10.54
C THR A 106 -4.28 14.26 -10.79
N GLN A 107 -4.91 13.68 -11.82
CA GLN A 107 -6.31 13.91 -12.13
C GLN A 107 -7.22 13.51 -10.97
N ALA A 108 -6.99 12.32 -10.39
CA ALA A 108 -7.80 11.82 -9.27
C ALA A 108 -7.68 12.74 -8.05
N VAL A 109 -6.46 13.09 -7.63
CA VAL A 109 -6.28 13.98 -6.46
C VAL A 109 -6.91 15.35 -6.70
N ASN A 110 -6.71 15.96 -7.87
CA ASN A 110 -7.31 17.26 -8.19
C ASN A 110 -8.85 17.20 -8.29
N GLN A 111 -9.43 16.07 -8.69
CA GLN A 111 -10.88 15.88 -8.69
C GLN A 111 -11.47 15.89 -7.28
N TYR A 112 -10.80 15.26 -6.31
CA TYR A 112 -11.31 15.13 -4.94
C TYR A 112 -10.84 16.22 -3.98
N PHE A 113 -9.73 16.88 -4.30
CA PHE A 113 -9.14 17.95 -3.52
C PHE A 113 -8.88 19.19 -4.38
N PRO A 114 -9.92 19.77 -5.04
CA PRO A 114 -9.74 20.83 -6.05
C PRO A 114 -9.12 22.13 -5.51
N ASN A 115 -9.16 22.34 -4.20
CA ASN A 115 -8.59 23.53 -3.55
C ASN A 115 -7.12 23.35 -3.11
N VAL A 116 -6.53 22.18 -3.36
CA VAL A 116 -5.15 21.87 -3.02
C VAL A 116 -4.39 21.65 -4.33
N PRO A 117 -3.55 22.59 -4.78
CA PRO A 117 -2.75 22.39 -5.99
C PRO A 117 -1.87 21.14 -5.85
N PHE A 118 -2.06 20.19 -6.76
CA PHE A 118 -1.35 18.92 -6.72
C PHE A 118 -0.87 18.50 -8.10
N THR A 119 0.34 17.95 -8.14
CA THR A 119 0.93 17.27 -9.31
C THR A 119 1.79 16.14 -8.80
N ALA A 120 1.50 14.91 -9.23
CA ALA A 120 2.28 13.74 -8.83
C ALA A 120 3.63 13.73 -9.54
N THR A 121 4.71 13.51 -8.80
CA THR A 121 6.07 13.32 -9.31
C THR A 121 6.55 11.88 -9.19
N SER A 122 5.91 11.09 -8.32
CA SER A 122 6.05 9.65 -8.19
C SER A 122 4.74 9.07 -7.65
N ALA A 123 4.53 7.77 -7.85
CA ALA A 123 3.46 7.02 -7.21
C ALA A 123 4.02 5.71 -6.65
N PHE A 124 3.84 5.47 -5.36
CA PHE A 124 4.11 4.15 -4.77
C PHE A 124 2.82 3.34 -4.73
N VAL A 125 2.81 2.19 -5.39
CA VAL A 125 1.66 1.31 -5.49
C VAL A 125 1.96 0.04 -4.71
N ALA A 126 1.16 -0.23 -3.68
CA ALA A 126 1.19 -1.49 -2.92
C ALA A 126 -0.15 -2.20 -3.08
N THR A 127 -0.09 -3.49 -3.35
CA THR A 127 -1.26 -4.32 -3.68
C THR A 127 -1.27 -5.55 -2.79
N TRP A 128 -2.41 -5.83 -2.16
CA TRP A 128 -2.74 -7.10 -1.51
C TRP A 128 -3.82 -7.77 -2.36
N ASP A 129 -3.41 -8.56 -3.35
CA ASP A 129 -4.32 -9.20 -4.29
C ASP A 129 -4.76 -10.57 -3.78
N SER A 130 -6.05 -10.69 -3.45
CA SER A 130 -6.70 -11.95 -3.07
C SER A 130 -6.00 -12.69 -1.92
N VAL A 131 -5.33 -11.95 -1.03
CA VAL A 131 -4.66 -12.50 0.16
C VAL A 131 -5.72 -12.85 1.20
N PRO A 132 -5.79 -14.11 1.64
CA PRO A 132 -6.80 -14.53 2.61
C PRO A 132 -6.48 -14.05 4.01
N TYR A 133 -7.50 -14.04 4.87
CA TYR A 133 -7.32 -13.96 6.30
C TYR A 133 -6.55 -15.18 6.82
N ILE A 134 -5.89 -15.06 7.97
CA ILE A 134 -5.24 -16.19 8.64
C ILE A 134 -6.16 -17.40 8.82
N THR A 135 -7.46 -17.14 9.04
CA THR A 135 -8.50 -18.17 9.22
C THR A 135 -8.94 -18.85 7.92
N GLY A 136 -8.36 -18.47 6.77
CA GLY A 136 -8.63 -19.03 5.44
C GLY A 136 -9.81 -18.41 4.68
N GLY A 137 -10.51 -17.43 5.26
CA GLY A 137 -11.57 -16.68 4.58
C GLY A 137 -11.04 -15.57 3.67
N GLY A 138 -11.91 -14.92 2.87
CA GLY A 138 -11.54 -13.71 2.11
C GLY A 138 -10.91 -13.94 0.73
N VAL A 139 -10.79 -15.21 0.28
CA VAL A 139 -10.35 -15.54 -1.08
C VAL A 139 -11.42 -15.16 -2.10
N ARG A 140 -11.03 -14.65 -3.27
CA ARG A 140 -11.93 -14.63 -4.42
C ARG A 140 -12.23 -16.07 -4.83
N SER A 141 -13.49 -16.49 -4.72
CA SER A 141 -13.93 -17.77 -5.31
C SER A 141 -13.93 -17.60 -6.83
N ASN A 142 -13.09 -18.36 -7.53
CA ASN A 142 -13.22 -18.55 -8.97
C ASN A 142 -14.42 -19.48 -9.22
N LEU A 143 -15.64 -18.92 -9.18
CA LEU A 143 -16.84 -19.53 -9.73
C LEU A 143 -17.29 -18.71 -10.95
#